data_AF-A0AAJ2JRZ5-F1
#
_entry.id   AF-A0AAJ2JRZ5-F1
#
_cell.length_a   1.000
_cell.length_b   1.000
_cell.length_c   1.000
_cell.angle_alpha   90.00
_cell.angle_beta   90.00
_cell.angle_gamma   90.00
#
_symmetry.space_group_name_H-M   'P 1'
#
loop_
_entity.id
_entity.type
_entity.pdbx_description
1 polymer ?
#
loop_
_entity_poly.entity_id
_entity_poly.type
_entity_poly.pdbx_seq_one_letter_code
_entity_poly.pdbx_strand_id
1 'polypeptide(L)'
;MDEALNILELGDREGIIITPIKYEIFEYTIHPKYMQGQPKKIKILRIWVPKQEQLFGPGYWDITSQTLIATLLPILKEKKLGTFKVKIVALGVAPAKRFSVSIIE
;
A
#
# COMPACT_ATOMS: atom_id res chain seq x y z
N MET A 1 16.31 -5.67 -11.74
CA MET A 1 15.20 -6.62 -11.98
C MET A 1 13.92 -5.84 -11.74
N ASP A 2 13.06 -5.71 -12.75
CA ASP A 2 11.68 -5.22 -12.56
C ASP A 2 10.93 -6.31 -11.77
N GLU A 3 10.90 -6.19 -10.46
CA GLU A 3 10.01 -7.03 -9.66
C GLU A 3 8.57 -6.64 -9.95
N ALA A 4 7.72 -7.64 -10.20
CA ALA A 4 6.30 -7.43 -10.44
C ALA A 4 5.66 -6.71 -9.24
N LEU A 5 4.86 -5.67 -9.50
CA LEU A 5 4.14 -4.98 -8.44
C LEU A 5 2.98 -5.82 -7.93
N ASN A 6 2.84 -5.93 -6.61
CA ASN A 6 1.71 -6.59 -5.97
C ASN A 6 0.79 -5.54 -5.34
N ILE A 7 0.00 -4.88 -6.19
CA ILE A 7 -0.82 -3.74 -5.80
C ILE A 7 -1.86 -4.14 -4.76
N LEU A 8 -1.94 -3.37 -3.66
CA LEU A 8 -3.02 -3.51 -2.69
C LEU A 8 -4.32 -2.95 -3.28
N GLU A 9 -5.12 -3.83 -3.86
CA GLU A 9 -6.47 -3.53 -4.31
C GLU A 9 -7.49 -3.88 -3.22
N LEU A 10 -8.39 -2.95 -2.94
CA LEU A 10 -9.47 -3.10 -1.95
C LEU A 10 -10.78 -2.57 -2.57
N GLY A 11 -11.86 -3.33 -2.49
CA GLY A 11 -13.21 -2.88 -2.82
C GLY A 11 -13.77 -1.86 -1.82
N ASP A 12 -14.95 -1.31 -2.11
CA ASP A 12 -15.65 -0.45 -1.15
C ASP A 12 -15.96 -1.23 0.14
N ARG A 13 -15.65 -0.63 1.29
CA ARG A 13 -15.75 -1.21 2.64
C ARG A 13 -14.88 -2.44 2.88
N GLU A 14 -14.09 -2.86 1.90
CA GLU A 14 -13.09 -3.89 2.10
C GLU A 14 -11.94 -3.34 2.94
N GLY A 15 -11.38 -4.19 3.79
CA GLY A 15 -10.22 -3.83 4.56
C GLY A 15 -9.29 -4.99 4.78
N ILE A 16 -8.04 -4.65 5.05
CA ILE A 16 -6.99 -5.59 5.36
C ILE A 16 -6.35 -5.19 6.69
N ILE A 17 -5.90 -6.20 7.43
CA ILE A 17 -5.07 -6.02 8.62
C ILE A 17 -3.71 -6.62 8.29
N ILE A 18 -2.66 -5.82 8.43
CA ILE A 18 -1.29 -6.25 8.15
C ILE A 18 -0.36 -5.89 9.30
N THR A 19 0.66 -6.71 9.53
CA THR A 19 1.78 -6.43 10.44
C THR A 19 2.98 -5.96 9.60
N PRO A 20 3.31 -4.67 9.58
CA PRO A 20 4.45 -4.18 8.80
C PRO A 20 5.77 -4.66 9.42
N ILE A 21 6.57 -5.43 8.68
CA ILE A 21 7.90 -5.90 9.15
C ILE A 21 9.07 -5.19 8.47
N LYS A 22 8.85 -4.65 7.27
CA LYS A 22 9.81 -3.84 6.51
C LYS A 22 9.00 -2.95 5.55
N TYR A 23 9.52 -1.79 5.19
CA TYR A 23 8.93 -0.99 4.12
C TYR A 23 10.00 -0.38 3.20
N GLU A 24 9.63 -0.13 1.96
CA GLU A 24 10.48 0.47 0.93
C GLU A 24 9.69 1.53 0.17
N ILE A 25 10.40 2.57 -0.27
CA ILE A 25 9.83 3.65 -1.07
C ILE A 25 10.63 3.74 -2.35
N PHE A 26 9.95 3.67 -3.48
CA PHE A 26 10.59 3.82 -4.78
C PHE A 26 9.65 4.51 -5.77
N GLU A 27 10.22 4.97 -6.88
CA GLU A 27 9.44 5.51 -8.00
C GLU A 27 9.20 4.43 -9.03
N TYR A 28 8.00 4.44 -9.62
CA TYR A 28 7.65 3.57 -10.73
C TYR A 28 7.05 4.39 -11.87
N THR A 29 7.44 4.08 -13.10
CA THR A 29 6.92 4.78 -14.27
C THR A 29 5.70 4.04 -14.80
N ILE A 30 4.55 4.71 -14.79
CA ILE A 30 3.31 4.19 -15.39
C ILE A 30 3.01 4.94 -16.69
N HIS A 31 2.23 4.31 -17.56
CA HIS A 31 1.74 4.89 -18.82
C HIS A 31 0.21 4.96 -18.80
N PRO A 32 -0.38 6.02 -18.21
CA PRO A 32 -1.83 6.12 -18.11
C PRO A 32 -2.47 6.36 -19.48
N LYS A 33 -3.56 5.65 -19.78
CA LYS A 33 -4.28 5.77 -21.06
C LYS A 33 -4.74 7.20 -21.36
N TYR A 34 -5.15 7.95 -20.34
CA TYR A 34 -5.64 9.33 -20.47
C TYR A 34 -4.55 10.34 -20.85
N MET A 35 -3.27 9.97 -20.70
CA MET A 35 -2.12 10.82 -21.00
C MET A 35 -1.51 10.55 -22.38
N GLN A 36 -2.26 9.91 -23.29
CA GLN A 36 -1.81 9.59 -24.66
C GLN A 36 -0.43 8.90 -24.70
N GLY A 37 -0.14 8.04 -23.73
CA GLY A 37 1.12 7.30 -23.64
C GLY A 37 2.28 8.03 -22.94
N GLN A 38 2.09 9.28 -22.51
CA GLN A 38 3.14 9.98 -21.76
C GLN A 38 3.43 9.28 -20.42
N PRO A 39 4.72 9.04 -20.10
CA PRO A 39 5.11 8.42 -18.85
C PRO A 39 4.81 9.34 -17.67
N LYS A 40 4.27 8.76 -16.60
CA LYS A 40 4.11 9.44 -15.31
C LYS A 40 4.86 8.65 -14.25
N LYS A 41 5.76 9.31 -13.54
CA LYS A 41 6.39 8.75 -12.35
C LYS A 41 5.42 8.83 -11.19
N ILE A 42 5.22 7.71 -10.50
CA ILE A 42 4.45 7.62 -9.27
C ILE A 42 5.32 7.07 -8.16
N LYS A 43 5.08 7.55 -6.93
CA LYS A 43 5.70 6.99 -5.73
C LYS A 43 4.94 5.75 -5.29
N ILE A 44 5.66 4.68 -5.01
CA ILE A 44 5.13 3.44 -4.45
C ILE A 44 5.70 3.25 -3.05
N LEU A 45 4.83 2.82 -2.13
CA LEU A 45 5.20 2.34 -0.81
C LEU A 45 4.98 0.83 -0.78
N ARG A 46 6.06 0.06 -0.68
CA ARG A 46 6.01 -1.38 -0.44
C ARG A 46 6.04 -1.65 1.04
N ILE A 47 5.08 -2.43 1.53
CA ILE A 47 5.04 -2.91 2.91
C ILE A 47 5.17 -4.42 2.91
N TRP A 48 6.24 -4.90 3.52
CA TRP A 48 6.47 -6.32 3.75
C TRP A 48 5.68 -6.77 4.98
N VAL A 49 5.10 -7.96 4.89
CA VAL A 49 4.29 -8.60 5.93
C VAL A 49 4.82 -10.00 6.22
N PRO A 50 4.57 -10.57 7.41
CA PRO A 50 4.88 -11.97 7.69
C PRO A 50 4.21 -12.87 6.64
N LYS A 51 4.93 -13.89 6.18
CA LYS A 51 4.42 -14.83 5.15
C LYS A 51 3.13 -15.54 5.59
N GLN A 52 2.90 -15.65 6.89
CA GLN A 52 1.69 -16.21 7.48
C GLN A 52 0.44 -15.34 7.19
N GLU A 53 0.60 -14.03 7.00
CA GLU A 53 -0.49 -13.09 6.70
C GLU A 53 -0.82 -13.04 5.20
N GLN A 54 0.08 -13.55 4.36
CA GLN A 54 -0.11 -13.64 2.91
C GLN A 54 0.34 -15.03 2.45
N LEU A 55 -0.48 -16.04 2.76
CA LEU A 55 -0.21 -17.44 2.43
C LEU A 55 0.07 -17.65 0.94
N PHE A 56 -0.62 -16.90 0.09
CA PHE A 56 -0.44 -16.86 -1.36
C PHE A 56 -0.07 -15.43 -1.76
N GLY A 57 1.18 -15.20 -2.15
CA GLY A 57 1.69 -13.90 -2.55
C GLY A 57 3.18 -13.73 -2.24
N PRO A 58 3.76 -12.57 -2.57
CA PRO A 58 5.19 -12.34 -2.46
C PRO A 58 5.67 -11.93 -1.05
N GLY A 59 4.77 -11.85 -0.06
CA GLY A 59 5.08 -11.39 1.29
C GLY A 59 5.13 -9.86 1.42
N TYR A 60 4.55 -9.14 0.47
CA TYR A 60 4.44 -7.69 0.50
C TYR A 60 3.21 -7.18 -0.24
N TRP A 61 2.86 -5.92 0.05
CA TRP A 61 1.83 -5.15 -0.63
C TRP A 61 2.42 -3.84 -1.14
N ASP A 62 2.12 -3.51 -2.40
CA ASP A 62 2.50 -2.25 -3.04
C ASP A 62 1.34 -1.26 -3.01
N ILE A 63 1.57 -0.10 -2.39
CA ILE A 63 0.58 0.95 -2.23
C ILE A 63 0.92 2.09 -3.19
N THR A 64 -0.02 2.45 -4.05
CA THR A 64 0.12 3.52 -5.06
C THR A 64 -0.68 4.78 -4.72
N SER A 65 -1.65 4.69 -3.81
CA SER A 65 -2.46 5.83 -3.36
C SER A 65 -1.61 6.82 -2.57
N GLN A 66 -1.34 7.99 -3.15
CA GLN A 66 -0.46 9.00 -2.53
C GLN A 66 -0.97 9.49 -1.17
N THR A 67 -2.30 9.58 -1.00
CA THR A 67 -2.91 9.95 0.27
C THR A 67 -2.70 8.86 1.32
N LEU A 68 -2.86 7.58 0.95
CA LEU A 68 -2.61 6.47 1.88
C LEU A 68 -1.13 6.37 2.26
N ILE A 69 -0.22 6.58 1.29
CA ILE A 69 1.23 6.65 1.55
C ILE A 69 1.53 7.76 2.56
N ALA A 70 0.97 8.95 2.39
CA ALA A 70 1.18 10.07 3.29
C ALA A 70 0.69 9.77 4.72
N THR A 71 -0.39 9.00 4.87
CA THR A 71 -0.91 8.57 6.19
C THR A 71 -0.07 7.47 6.83
N LEU A 72 0.40 6.48 6.05
CA LEU A 72 1.13 5.33 6.59
C LEU A 72 2.59 5.66 6.93
N LEU A 73 3.25 6.50 6.15
CA LEU A 73 4.68 6.77 6.32
C LEU A 73 5.07 7.28 7.73
N PRO A 74 4.35 8.23 8.33
CA PRO A 74 4.64 8.64 9.72
C PRO A 74 4.54 7.47 10.70
N ILE A 75 3.48 6.67 10.60
CA ILE A 75 3.23 5.51 11.47
C ILE A 75 4.37 4.49 11.36
N LEU A 76 4.78 4.17 10.12
CA LEU A 76 5.86 3.21 9.83
C LEU A 76 7.24 3.70 10.29
N LYS A 77 7.44 5.02 10.40
CA LYS A 77 8.70 5.62 10.89
C LYS A 77 8.77 5.71 12.40
N GLU A 78 7.64 6.00 13.05
CA GLU A 78 7.59 6.25 14.48
C GLU A 78 7.53 4.96 15.30
N LYS A 79 6.78 3.96 14.84
CA LYS A 79 6.60 2.70 15.56
C LYS A 79 7.66 1.67 15.18
N LYS A 80 8.00 0.81 16.14
CA LYS A 80 8.86 -0.36 15.90
C LYS A 80 8.11 -1.34 14.98
N LEU A 81 8.67 -1.60 13.80
CA LEU A 81 8.09 -2.56 12.85
C LEU A 81 7.98 -3.96 13.50
N GLY A 82 6.93 -4.69 13.13
CA GLY A 82 6.60 -6.01 13.66
C GLY A 82 5.89 -6.01 15.01
N THR A 83 5.71 -4.86 15.67
CA THR A 83 5.08 -4.79 17.01
C THR A 83 3.68 -4.18 17.00
N PHE A 84 3.11 -3.92 15.82
CA PHE A 84 1.77 -3.36 15.70
C PHE A 84 1.12 -3.83 14.41
N LYS A 85 -0.21 -3.84 14.40
CA LYS A 85 -1.00 -4.11 13.21
C LYS A 85 -1.60 -2.82 12.68
N VAL A 86 -1.69 -2.73 11.36
CA VAL A 86 -2.38 -1.65 10.66
C VAL A 86 -3.61 -2.22 10.00
N LYS A 87 -4.77 -1.67 10.35
CA LYS A 87 -6.02 -1.89 9.63
C LYS A 87 -6.19 -0.78 8.62
N ILE A 88 -6.35 -1.16 7.35
CA ILE A 88 -6.65 -0.24 6.25
C ILE A 88 -8.03 -0.62 5.73
N VAL A 89 -8.96 0.33 5.68
CA VAL A 89 -10.30 0.13 5.12
C VAL A 89 -10.52 1.12 3.99
N ALA A 90 -10.92 0.62 2.83
CA ALA A 90 -11.33 1.45 1.71
C ALA A 90 -12.77 1.95 1.89
N LEU A 91 -12.99 3.23 1.59
CA LEU A 91 -14.31 3.89 1.66
C LEU A 91 -14.61 4.55 0.32
N GLY A 92 -15.70 4.13 -0.31
CA GLY A 92 -16.14 4.58 -1.62
C GLY A 92 -15.37 3.93 -2.79
N VAL A 93 -15.68 4.39 -4.00
CA VAL A 93 -15.10 3.89 -5.26
C VAL A 93 -14.22 4.94 -5.90
N ALA A 94 -13.27 4.51 -6.74
CA ALA A 94 -12.42 5.43 -7.49
C ALA A 94 -13.28 6.38 -8.37
N PRO A 95 -12.91 7.67 -8.53
CA PRO A 95 -11.71 8.34 -8.01
C PRO A 95 -11.88 8.95 -6.60
N ALA A 96 -13.08 8.86 -6.01
CA ALA A 96 -13.39 9.42 -4.70
C ALA A 96 -12.98 8.53 -3.53
N LYS A 97 -12.43 7.33 -3.80
CA LYS A 97 -11.96 6.38 -2.80
C LYS A 97 -11.08 7.06 -1.75
N ARG A 98 -11.42 6.83 -0.49
CA ARG A 98 -10.64 7.22 0.69
C ARG A 98 -10.21 5.98 1.44
N PHE A 99 -9.25 6.16 2.34
CA PHE A 99 -8.77 5.09 3.20
C PHE A 99 -8.89 5.54 4.65
N SER A 100 -9.51 4.70 5.47
CA SER A 100 -9.41 4.78 6.92
C SER A 100 -8.24 3.91 7.36
N VAL A 101 -7.39 4.46 8.22
CA VAL A 101 -6.22 3.78 8.77
C VAL A 101 -6.34 3.77 10.29
N SER A 102 -6.16 2.61 10.90
CA SER A 102 -6.17 2.45 12.35
C SER A 102 -5.05 1.51 12.78
N ILE A 103 -4.46 1.80 13.94
CA ILE A 103 -3.49 0.90 14.58
C ILE A 103 -4.27 -0.03 15.51
N ILE A 104 -3.98 -1.33 15.42
CA ILE A 104 -4.49 -2.34 16.34
C ILE A 104 -3.30 -2.81 17.18
N GLU A 105 -3.42 -2.65 18.49
CA GLU A 105 -2.44 -3.11 19.49
C GLU A 105 -2.69 -4.57 19.88
#